data_AF-A1SWL6-F1
#
_entry.id   AF-A1SWL6-F1
#
_cell.length_a   1.000
_cell.length_b   1.000
_cell.length_c   1.000
_cell.angle_alpha   90.00
_cell.angle_beta   90.00
_cell.angle_gamma   90.00
#
_symmetry.space_group_name_H-M   'P 1'
#
loop_
_entity.id
_entity.type
_entity.pdbx_description
1 polymer ?
#
loop_
_entity_poly.entity_id
_entity_poly.type
_entity_poly.pdbx_seq_one_letter_code
_entity_poly.pdbx_strand_id
1 'polypeptide(L)'
;MAISNYSPGQELSSIDFQSMIGGPLGAIVDAQAQAALSTVDFIKSVGFTPDSEDETTGEVTPGTPVYVNFKYPKMVSPYEAAIKGRITGIAVTNGGSGYTEGAAVTIAGVGTDARATATVNGSGAVTAINVTNAGSGYDGSTTVSVAGGTGLAVTVTTEDKDAVPAVFAEMQLEVPILTMLPIPFIRVEEGEINFNAKITSMEFTNVGSEFKGSTSFGYNSSTSGSASGGSGVITSLFAKSSAQVKYSSSVNFKVNASYQRTSRQGSKVDKTYQLGVKIKISQDEIPAGMEKLLGILEDAIVAQPTGN
;
A
#
# COMPACT_ATOMS: atom_id res chain seq x y z
N MET A 1 42.02 41.05 28.00
CA MET A 1 40.77 40.80 27.24
C MET A 1 40.90 39.42 26.63
N ALA A 2 40.07 38.47 27.07
CA ALA A 2 40.04 37.13 26.49
C ALA A 2 39.36 37.22 25.12
N ILE A 3 40.04 36.70 24.10
CA ILE A 3 39.50 36.55 22.76
C ILE A 3 38.54 35.36 22.85
N SER A 4 37.24 35.59 22.74
CA SER A 4 36.28 34.50 22.61
C SER A 4 36.50 33.86 21.24
N ASN A 5 37.25 32.76 21.22
CA ASN A 5 37.50 31.96 20.03
C ASN A 5 36.20 31.25 19.64
N TYR A 6 35.35 31.94 18.87
CA TYR A 6 34.22 31.33 18.19
C TYR A 6 34.76 30.41 17.10
N SER A 7 34.70 29.10 17.32
CA SER A 7 35.06 28.08 16.34
C SER A 7 33.78 27.41 15.83
N PRO A 8 33.34 27.69 14.59
CA PRO A 8 32.15 27.05 13.99
C PRO A 8 32.19 25.52 14.03
N GLY A 9 33.38 24.92 14.07
CA GLY A 9 33.57 23.47 14.13
C GLY A 9 33.18 22.83 15.48
N GLN A 10 33.33 23.54 16.60
CA GLN A 10 32.90 23.03 17.91
C GLN A 10 31.38 23.11 18.09
N GLU A 11 30.73 24.11 17.49
CA GLU A 11 29.28 24.29 17.53
C GLU A 11 28.54 23.27 16.64
N LEU A 12 29.11 22.92 15.48
CA LEU A 12 28.62 21.83 14.63
C LEU A 12 28.76 20.44 15.30
N SER A 13 29.76 20.27 16.16
CA SER A 13 29.99 19.05 16.96
C SER A 13 29.00 18.88 18.13
N SER A 14 28.29 19.94 18.52
CA SER A 14 27.28 19.92 19.60
C SER A 14 25.88 19.50 19.12
N ILE A 15 25.70 19.38 17.80
CA ILE A 15 24.46 18.88 17.23
C ILE A 15 24.45 17.36 17.41
N ASP A 16 23.47 16.88 18.17
CA ASP A 16 23.22 15.45 18.32
C ASP A 16 22.53 14.90 17.07
N PHE A 17 23.33 14.64 16.04
CA PHE A 17 22.87 14.03 14.80
C PHE A 17 22.24 12.65 15.03
N GLN A 18 22.61 11.96 16.11
CA GLN A 18 22.04 10.67 16.45
C GLN A 18 20.57 10.79 16.87
N SER A 19 20.19 11.75 17.71
CA SER A 19 18.76 11.94 18.03
C SER A 19 17.98 12.62 16.90
N MET A 20 18.61 13.53 16.15
CA MET A 20 17.97 14.25 15.03
C MET A 20 17.68 13.38 13.81
N ILE A 21 18.46 12.33 13.58
CA ILE A 21 18.25 11.37 12.48
C ILE A 21 17.66 10.05 13.00
N GLY A 22 18.14 9.57 14.15
CA GLY A 22 17.72 8.31 14.75
C GLY A 22 16.28 8.32 15.27
N GLY A 23 15.79 9.46 15.78
CA GLY A 23 14.39 9.59 16.22
C GLY A 23 13.39 9.34 15.07
N PRO A 24 13.51 10.08 13.95
CA PRO A 24 12.68 9.83 12.77
C PRO A 24 12.84 8.43 12.17
N LEU A 25 14.07 7.88 12.12
CA LEU A 25 14.30 6.51 11.63
C LEU A 25 13.63 5.45 12.49
N GLY A 26 13.72 5.57 13.83
CA GLY A 26 13.02 4.68 14.76
C GLY A 26 11.50 4.77 14.59
N ALA A 27 10.97 5.99 14.48
CA ALA A 27 9.54 6.21 14.24
C ALA A 27 9.04 5.57 12.93
N ILE A 28 9.87 5.53 11.88
CA ILE A 28 9.53 4.86 10.61
C ILE A 28 9.45 3.34 10.80
N VAL A 29 10.41 2.75 11.51
CA VAL A 29 10.42 1.30 11.80
C VAL A 29 9.20 0.92 12.65
N ASP A 30 8.91 1.71 13.67
CA ASP A 30 7.73 1.50 14.53
C ASP A 30 6.44 1.67 13.71
N ALA A 31 6.35 2.68 12.85
CA ALA A 31 5.20 2.88 11.97
C ALA A 31 5.00 1.71 10.99
N GLN A 32 6.08 1.14 10.45
CA GLN A 32 6.01 -0.06 9.60
C GLN A 32 5.50 -1.27 10.39
N ALA A 33 5.99 -1.48 11.61
CA ALA A 33 5.54 -2.57 12.46
C ALA A 33 4.04 -2.43 12.79
N GLN A 34 3.60 -1.21 13.15
CA GLN A 34 2.18 -0.93 13.43
C GLN A 34 1.29 -1.11 12.18
N ALA A 35 1.79 -0.76 10.99
CA ALA A 35 1.06 -0.98 9.74
C ALA A 35 0.93 -2.48 9.38
N ALA A 36 1.95 -3.29 9.69
CA ALA A 36 1.86 -4.74 9.55
C ALA A 36 0.86 -5.36 10.54
N LEU A 37 0.89 -4.90 11.80
CA LEU A 37 -0.03 -5.38 12.84
C LEU A 37 -1.48 -5.04 12.52
N SER A 38 -1.77 -3.83 12.01
CA SER A 38 -3.14 -3.46 11.64
C SER A 38 -3.73 -4.36 10.56
N THR A 39 -2.89 -4.87 9.64
CA THR A 39 -3.29 -5.85 8.62
C THR A 39 -3.61 -7.20 9.27
N VAL A 40 -2.77 -7.68 10.20
CA VAL A 40 -3.01 -8.93 10.93
C VAL A 40 -4.27 -8.84 11.77
N ASP A 41 -4.47 -7.73 12.48
CA ASP A 41 -5.64 -7.50 13.32
C ASP A 41 -6.92 -7.45 12.51
N PHE A 42 -6.88 -6.84 11.32
CA PHE A 42 -8.00 -6.86 10.38
C PHE A 42 -8.36 -8.28 9.94
N ILE A 43 -7.37 -9.09 9.56
CA ILE A 43 -7.59 -10.48 9.15
C ILE A 43 -8.16 -11.31 10.30
N LYS A 44 -7.59 -11.20 11.50
CA LYS A 44 -8.05 -11.95 12.67
C LYS A 44 -9.47 -11.55 13.07
N SER A 45 -9.76 -10.25 13.09
CA SER A 45 -11.06 -9.74 13.54
C SER A 45 -12.20 -10.03 12.55
N VAL A 46 -11.93 -9.98 11.24
CA VAL A 46 -12.98 -10.21 10.23
C VAL A 46 -13.02 -11.65 9.76
N GLY A 47 -11.86 -12.30 9.68
CA GLY A 47 -11.71 -13.60 9.05
C GLY A 47 -11.82 -14.80 9.97
N PHE A 48 -11.67 -14.64 11.28
CA PHE A 48 -11.65 -15.73 12.24
C PHE A 48 -12.56 -15.44 13.44
N THR A 49 -13.10 -16.51 14.04
CA THR A 49 -13.74 -16.40 15.36
C THR A 49 -12.68 -16.08 16.43
N PRO A 50 -13.06 -15.47 17.56
CA PRO A 50 -12.12 -15.24 18.65
C PRO A 50 -11.56 -16.56 19.19
N ASP A 51 -10.30 -16.57 19.59
CA ASP A 51 -9.72 -17.67 20.34
C ASP A 51 -10.51 -17.87 21.65
N SER A 52 -10.79 -19.11 22.01
CA SER A 52 -11.45 -19.44 23.29
C SER A 52 -10.47 -20.13 24.21
N GLU A 53 -10.33 -19.62 25.43
CA GLU A 53 -9.54 -20.25 26.49
C GLU A 53 -10.47 -21.00 27.43
N ASP A 54 -10.19 -22.29 27.65
CA ASP A 54 -10.90 -23.06 28.66
C ASP A 54 -10.37 -22.70 30.05
N GLU A 55 -11.20 -22.03 30.86
CA GLU A 55 -10.86 -21.53 32.20
C GLU A 55 -10.37 -22.63 33.16
N THR A 56 -10.63 -23.91 32.87
CA THR A 56 -10.27 -25.02 33.75
C THR A 56 -8.94 -25.69 33.40
N THR A 57 -8.55 -25.67 32.13
CA THR A 57 -7.34 -26.34 31.63
C THR A 57 -6.27 -25.35 31.17
N GLY A 58 -6.63 -24.08 30.95
CA GLY A 58 -5.77 -23.07 30.32
C GLY A 58 -5.48 -23.36 28.84
N GLU A 59 -6.25 -24.25 28.21
CA GLU A 59 -6.07 -24.60 26.81
C GLU A 59 -6.71 -23.53 25.92
N VAL A 60 -5.89 -22.92 25.05
CA VAL A 60 -6.33 -21.93 24.07
C VAL A 60 -6.71 -22.66 22.80
N THR A 61 -8.00 -22.65 22.47
CA THR A 61 -8.51 -23.14 21.18
C THR A 61 -8.44 -22.00 20.15
N PRO A 62 -7.68 -22.17 19.05
CA PRO A 62 -7.60 -21.16 18.01
C PRO A 62 -8.94 -20.93 17.32
N GLY A 63 -9.20 -19.68 16.95
CA GLY A 63 -10.32 -19.27 16.14
C GLY A 63 -10.41 -20.00 14.79
N THR A 64 -11.63 -20.31 14.37
CA THR A 64 -11.92 -20.94 13.07
C THR A 64 -12.24 -19.87 12.03
N PRO A 65 -11.95 -20.08 10.73
CA PRO A 65 -12.31 -19.14 9.69
C PRO A 65 -13.83 -18.92 9.62
N VAL A 66 -14.25 -17.69 9.33
CA VAL A 66 -15.65 -17.31 9.15
C VAL A 66 -16.06 -17.48 7.70
N TYR A 67 -17.16 -18.22 7.47
CA TYR A 67 -17.70 -18.51 6.15
C TYR A 67 -19.04 -17.83 5.89
N VAL A 68 -19.29 -17.51 4.62
CA VAL A 68 -20.57 -17.04 4.11
C VAL A 68 -21.18 -18.11 3.21
N ASN A 69 -22.47 -18.36 3.40
CA ASN A 69 -23.22 -19.38 2.66
C ASN A 69 -24.10 -18.74 1.59
N PHE A 70 -23.89 -19.12 0.33
CA PHE A 70 -24.72 -18.71 -0.81
C PHE A 70 -25.55 -19.89 -1.29
N LYS A 71 -26.87 -19.71 -1.39
CA LYS A 71 -27.76 -20.71 -1.96
C LYS A 71 -28.15 -20.35 -3.38
N TYR A 72 -28.04 -21.29 -4.30
CA TYR A 72 -28.42 -21.08 -5.70
C TYR A 72 -28.98 -22.36 -6.34
N PRO A 73 -30.01 -22.27 -7.20
CA PRO A 73 -30.49 -23.42 -7.94
C PRO A 73 -29.50 -23.80 -9.04
N LYS A 74 -29.20 -25.09 -9.16
CA LYS A 74 -28.38 -25.66 -10.24
C LYS A 74 -29.12 -26.80 -10.91
N MET A 75 -29.06 -26.84 -12.24
CA MET A 75 -29.56 -27.99 -13.00
C MET A 75 -28.62 -29.19 -12.77
N VAL A 76 -29.16 -30.27 -12.22
CA VAL A 76 -28.41 -31.51 -11.97
C VAL A 76 -28.65 -32.55 -13.06
N SER A 77 -29.80 -32.49 -13.73
CA SER A 77 -30.10 -33.32 -14.90
C SER A 77 -30.85 -32.50 -15.95
N PRO A 78 -30.42 -32.53 -17.22
CA PRO A 78 -31.13 -31.88 -18.31
C PRO A 78 -32.46 -32.60 -18.60
N TYR A 79 -33.33 -31.92 -19.34
CA TYR A 79 -34.56 -32.50 -19.87
C TYR A 79 -34.23 -33.55 -20.94
N GLU A 80 -34.83 -34.73 -20.83
CA GLU A 80 -34.81 -35.74 -21.89
C GLU A 80 -36.19 -35.84 -22.54
N ALA A 81 -36.26 -35.63 -23.86
CA ALA A 81 -37.51 -35.71 -24.60
C ALA A 81 -38.05 -37.15 -24.66
N ALA A 82 -39.37 -37.29 -24.67
CA ALA A 82 -40.01 -38.56 -24.94
C ALA A 82 -39.68 -39.04 -26.35
N ILE A 83 -39.40 -40.33 -26.49
CA ILE A 83 -39.24 -41.00 -27.77
C ILE A 83 -40.30 -42.08 -27.85
N LYS A 84 -41.27 -41.92 -28.74
CA LYS A 84 -42.33 -42.92 -28.97
C LYS A 84 -41.96 -43.79 -30.16
N GLY A 85 -42.36 -45.06 -30.14
CA GLY A 85 -42.24 -45.98 -31.26
C GLY A 85 -40.79 -46.22 -31.72
N ARG A 86 -39.84 -46.36 -30.78
CA ARG A 86 -38.44 -46.66 -31.10
C ARG A 86 -38.29 -48.14 -31.41
N ILE A 87 -37.70 -48.52 -32.55
CA ILE A 87 -37.49 -49.95 -32.86
C ILE A 87 -36.38 -50.53 -31.97
N THR A 88 -36.71 -51.51 -31.14
CA THR A 88 -35.75 -52.20 -30.26
C THR A 88 -35.24 -53.50 -30.86
N GLY A 89 -36.01 -54.11 -31.77
CA GLY A 89 -35.60 -55.32 -32.46
C GLY A 89 -36.49 -55.69 -33.64
N ILE A 90 -35.91 -56.40 -34.59
CA ILE A 90 -36.62 -56.99 -35.73
C ILE A 90 -36.30 -58.49 -35.73
N ALA A 91 -37.26 -59.31 -35.31
CA ALA A 91 -37.11 -60.75 -35.25
C ALA A 91 -37.51 -61.37 -36.59
N VAL A 92 -36.63 -62.21 -37.16
CA VAL A 92 -36.92 -62.94 -38.40
C VAL A 92 -37.68 -64.22 -38.06
N THR A 93 -38.93 -64.34 -38.53
CA THR A 93 -39.76 -65.54 -38.33
C THR A 93 -39.72 -66.48 -39.54
N ASN A 94 -39.42 -65.95 -40.74
CA ASN A 94 -39.08 -66.72 -41.93
C ASN A 94 -38.03 -65.97 -42.73
N GLY A 95 -36.87 -66.58 -42.97
CA GLY A 95 -35.75 -65.97 -43.69
C GLY A 95 -35.95 -65.81 -45.20
N GLY A 96 -36.99 -66.45 -45.77
CA GLY A 96 -37.26 -66.44 -47.21
C GLY A 96 -36.12 -67.03 -48.04
N SER A 97 -36.05 -66.64 -49.32
CA SER A 97 -35.02 -67.13 -50.26
C SER A 97 -34.68 -66.11 -51.35
N GLY A 98 -33.51 -66.27 -51.96
CA GLY A 98 -33.05 -65.45 -53.10
C GLY A 98 -32.38 -64.13 -52.72
N TYR A 99 -32.10 -63.89 -51.44
CA TYR A 99 -31.43 -62.67 -50.99
C TYR A 99 -29.92 -62.75 -51.21
N THR A 100 -29.30 -61.60 -51.47
CA THR A 100 -27.84 -61.46 -51.58
C THR A 100 -27.28 -60.72 -50.37
N GLU A 101 -26.06 -61.05 -49.96
CA GLU A 101 -25.37 -60.30 -48.91
C GLU A 101 -25.25 -58.81 -49.30
N GLY A 102 -25.51 -57.91 -48.35
CA GLY A 102 -25.53 -56.46 -48.59
C GLY A 102 -26.79 -55.92 -49.26
N ALA A 103 -27.83 -56.73 -49.47
CA ALA A 103 -29.12 -56.25 -49.97
C ALA A 103 -29.72 -55.15 -49.08
N ALA A 104 -30.31 -54.13 -49.71
CA ALA A 104 -30.90 -52.99 -49.01
C ALA A 104 -32.13 -53.41 -48.19
N VAL A 105 -32.16 -53.04 -46.91
CA VAL A 105 -33.30 -53.21 -46.02
C VAL A 105 -34.13 -51.92 -46.02
N THR A 106 -35.43 -52.04 -46.26
CA THR A 106 -36.38 -50.93 -46.19
C THR A 106 -37.32 -51.16 -45.01
N ILE A 107 -37.37 -50.19 -44.10
CA ILE A 107 -38.34 -50.15 -43.00
C ILE A 107 -39.39 -49.11 -43.38
N ALA A 108 -40.61 -49.55 -43.61
CA ALA A 108 -41.73 -48.69 -44.01
C ALA A 108 -42.77 -48.61 -42.90
N GLY A 109 -43.29 -47.42 -42.63
CA GLY A 109 -44.27 -47.16 -41.58
C GLY A 109 -44.46 -45.66 -41.40
N VAL A 110 -45.19 -45.28 -40.35
CA VAL A 110 -45.41 -43.85 -39.98
C VAL A 110 -44.21 -43.23 -39.25
N GLY A 111 -43.21 -44.03 -38.88
CA GLY A 111 -41.98 -43.59 -38.23
C GLY A 111 -40.93 -43.05 -39.19
N THR A 112 -39.88 -42.45 -38.63
CA THR A 112 -38.79 -41.79 -39.37
C THR A 112 -37.43 -42.32 -38.97
N ASP A 113 -36.50 -42.34 -39.94
CA ASP A 113 -35.06 -42.59 -39.78
C ASP A 113 -34.66 -43.94 -39.15
N ALA A 114 -35.52 -44.96 -39.16
CA ALA A 114 -35.04 -46.31 -38.88
C ALA A 114 -34.20 -46.86 -40.04
N ARG A 115 -33.12 -47.54 -39.67
CA ARG A 115 -32.20 -48.20 -40.60
C ARG A 115 -31.82 -49.56 -40.04
N ALA A 116 -31.66 -50.53 -40.91
CA ALA A 116 -31.21 -51.86 -40.54
C ALA A 116 -30.38 -52.49 -41.66
N THR A 117 -29.66 -53.56 -41.33
CA THR A 117 -28.93 -54.40 -42.27
C THR A 117 -29.38 -55.85 -42.12
N ALA A 118 -29.41 -56.60 -43.22
CA ALA A 118 -29.77 -58.00 -43.22
C ALA A 118 -28.50 -58.86 -43.29
N THR A 119 -28.46 -59.93 -42.50
CA THR A 119 -27.44 -60.97 -42.60
C THR A 119 -28.02 -62.16 -43.36
N VAL A 120 -27.38 -62.55 -44.45
CA VAL A 120 -27.87 -63.59 -45.36
C VAL A 120 -26.90 -64.78 -45.33
N ASN A 121 -27.43 -66.01 -45.31
CA ASN A 121 -26.59 -67.22 -45.35
C ASN A 121 -26.22 -67.64 -46.79
N GLY A 122 -25.33 -68.64 -46.94
CA GLY A 122 -24.89 -69.14 -48.25
C GLY A 122 -25.99 -69.76 -49.13
N SER A 123 -27.17 -70.03 -48.58
CA SER A 123 -28.37 -70.47 -49.34
C SER A 123 -29.30 -69.31 -49.76
N GLY A 124 -28.95 -68.07 -49.44
CA GLY A 124 -29.74 -66.89 -49.81
C GLY A 124 -30.94 -66.59 -48.92
N ALA A 125 -30.96 -67.10 -47.67
CA ALA A 125 -32.01 -66.80 -46.68
C ALA A 125 -31.51 -65.79 -45.63
N VAL A 126 -32.37 -64.87 -45.21
CA VAL A 126 -32.08 -63.88 -44.15
C VAL A 126 -32.08 -64.59 -42.79
N THR A 127 -30.99 -64.45 -42.03
CA THR A 127 -30.80 -65.07 -40.71
C THR A 127 -30.98 -64.08 -39.57
N ALA A 128 -30.71 -62.80 -39.80
CA ALA A 128 -30.90 -61.73 -38.82
C ALA A 128 -31.14 -60.39 -39.53
N ILE A 129 -31.86 -59.49 -38.86
CA ILE A 129 -31.96 -58.08 -39.24
C ILE A 129 -31.46 -57.25 -38.07
N ASN A 130 -30.33 -56.57 -38.28
CA ASN A 130 -29.67 -55.77 -37.27
C ASN A 130 -30.07 -54.31 -37.45
N VAL A 131 -30.73 -53.74 -36.46
CA VAL A 131 -31.13 -52.33 -36.45
C VAL A 131 -29.87 -51.47 -36.25
N THR A 132 -29.56 -50.62 -37.23
CA THR A 132 -28.43 -49.69 -37.18
C THR A 132 -28.84 -48.29 -36.75
N ASN A 133 -30.10 -47.91 -36.99
CA ASN A 133 -30.75 -46.77 -36.37
C ASN A 133 -32.17 -47.17 -36.00
N ALA A 134 -32.55 -46.98 -34.73
CA ALA A 134 -33.86 -47.39 -34.23
C ALA A 134 -35.00 -46.51 -34.76
N GLY A 135 -34.67 -45.28 -35.20
CA GLY A 135 -35.66 -44.27 -35.57
C GLY A 135 -36.66 -43.97 -34.46
N SER A 136 -37.76 -43.31 -34.83
CA SER A 136 -38.85 -42.96 -33.91
C SER A 136 -40.20 -42.93 -34.61
N GLY A 137 -41.28 -43.11 -33.87
CA GLY A 137 -42.66 -43.01 -34.36
C GLY A 137 -43.17 -44.28 -35.06
N TYR A 138 -42.47 -45.42 -34.95
CA TYR A 138 -42.93 -46.68 -35.51
C TYR A 138 -44.01 -47.33 -34.64
N ASP A 139 -45.00 -47.92 -35.28
CA ASP A 139 -46.13 -48.59 -34.63
C ASP A 139 -46.31 -50.02 -35.18
N GLY A 140 -47.42 -50.67 -34.82
CA GLY A 140 -47.76 -52.02 -35.29
C GLY A 140 -48.01 -52.14 -36.79
N SER A 141 -48.08 -51.04 -37.55
CA SER A 141 -48.18 -51.05 -39.01
C SER A 141 -46.82 -51.11 -39.72
N THR A 142 -45.72 -51.05 -38.96
CA THR A 142 -44.35 -51.05 -39.49
C THR A 142 -44.03 -52.37 -40.21
N THR A 143 -43.58 -52.27 -41.45
CA THR A 143 -43.17 -53.40 -42.28
C THR A 143 -41.68 -53.31 -42.62
N VAL A 144 -41.03 -54.47 -42.76
CA VAL A 144 -39.62 -54.55 -43.14
C VAL A 144 -39.51 -55.44 -44.37
N SER A 145 -38.83 -54.94 -45.40
CA SER A 145 -38.55 -55.69 -46.63
C SER A 145 -37.06 -55.62 -46.97
N VAL A 146 -36.59 -56.62 -47.70
CA VAL A 146 -35.21 -56.71 -48.20
C VAL A 146 -35.26 -56.89 -49.72
N ALA A 147 -34.43 -56.17 -50.45
CA ALA A 147 -34.40 -56.23 -51.91
C ALA A 147 -33.88 -57.59 -52.42
N GLY A 148 -34.37 -58.03 -53.59
CA GLY A 148 -33.80 -59.15 -54.35
C GLY A 148 -34.34 -60.55 -54.07
N GLY A 149 -35.04 -60.78 -52.96
CA GLY A 149 -35.60 -62.09 -52.59
C GLY A 149 -37.09 -62.08 -52.29
N THR A 150 -37.64 -63.24 -51.91
CA THR A 150 -39.07 -63.41 -51.58
C THR A 150 -39.27 -64.24 -50.30
N GLY A 151 -40.42 -64.06 -49.64
CA GLY A 151 -40.87 -64.90 -48.52
C GLY A 151 -40.34 -64.53 -47.13
N LEU A 152 -39.67 -63.37 -46.98
CA LEU A 152 -39.28 -62.84 -45.66
C LEU A 152 -40.53 -62.55 -44.81
N ALA A 153 -40.53 -63.06 -43.57
CA ALA A 153 -41.48 -62.67 -42.54
C ALA A 153 -40.72 -62.23 -41.28
N VAL A 154 -41.14 -61.11 -40.70
CA VAL A 154 -40.49 -60.50 -39.54
C VAL A 154 -41.52 -60.01 -38.54
N THR A 155 -41.10 -59.83 -37.29
CA THR A 155 -41.86 -59.13 -36.25
C THR A 155 -41.03 -57.96 -35.73
N VAL A 156 -41.58 -56.75 -35.77
CA VAL A 156 -40.93 -55.53 -35.28
C VAL A 156 -41.37 -55.28 -33.84
N THR A 157 -40.42 -55.05 -32.95
CA THR A 157 -40.68 -54.67 -31.56
C THR A 157 -40.35 -53.18 -31.40
N THR A 158 -41.29 -52.42 -30.85
CA THR A 158 -41.11 -50.99 -30.54
C THR A 158 -41.23 -50.75 -29.04
N GLU A 159 -40.54 -49.71 -28.56
CA GLU A 159 -40.59 -49.25 -27.18
C GLU A 159 -40.82 -47.74 -27.13
N ASP A 160 -41.60 -47.33 -26.14
CA ASP A 160 -41.81 -45.94 -25.80
C ASP A 160 -40.94 -45.58 -24.60
N LYS A 161 -40.10 -44.56 -24.74
CA LYS A 161 -39.42 -43.90 -23.64
C LYS A 161 -40.16 -42.60 -23.29
N ASP A 162 -40.59 -42.48 -22.05
CA ASP A 162 -41.25 -41.26 -21.57
C ASP A 162 -40.26 -40.11 -21.35
N ALA A 163 -40.79 -38.89 -21.35
CA ALA A 163 -39.98 -37.70 -21.11
C ALA A 163 -39.54 -37.63 -19.65
N VAL A 164 -38.27 -37.30 -19.42
CA VAL A 164 -37.73 -37.05 -18.09
C VAL A 164 -37.62 -35.54 -17.90
N PRO A 165 -38.36 -34.94 -16.94
CA PRO A 165 -38.27 -33.50 -16.69
C PRO A 165 -36.88 -33.12 -16.19
N ALA A 166 -36.43 -31.90 -16.50
CA ALA A 166 -35.18 -31.38 -15.95
C ALA A 166 -35.29 -31.27 -14.43
N VAL A 167 -34.24 -31.72 -13.72
CA VAL A 167 -34.19 -31.67 -12.26
C VAL A 167 -33.24 -30.55 -11.84
N PHE A 168 -33.75 -29.66 -10.99
CA PHE A 168 -32.97 -28.61 -10.34
C PHE A 168 -32.80 -28.98 -8.87
N ALA A 169 -31.57 -28.87 -8.38
CA ALA A 169 -31.25 -28.98 -6.97
C ALA A 169 -30.75 -27.63 -6.47
N GLU A 170 -31.09 -27.28 -5.23
CA GLU A 170 -30.50 -26.12 -4.57
C GLU A 170 -29.10 -26.52 -4.07
N MET A 171 -28.11 -25.70 -4.41
CA MET A 171 -26.72 -25.86 -4.02
C MET A 171 -26.38 -24.78 -3.00
N GLN A 172 -25.62 -25.15 -1.98
CA GLN A 172 -25.00 -24.23 -1.04
C GLN A 172 -23.50 -24.15 -1.33
N LEU A 173 -23.03 -22.93 -1.54
CA LEU A 173 -21.62 -22.59 -1.68
C LEU A 173 -21.15 -21.96 -0.37
N GLU A 174 -20.13 -22.55 0.24
CA GLU A 174 -19.53 -22.06 1.47
C GLU A 174 -18.19 -21.37 1.14
N VAL A 175 -18.10 -20.06 1.39
CA VAL A 175 -16.95 -19.24 0.98
C VAL A 175 -16.36 -18.51 2.19
N PRO A 176 -15.05 -18.63 2.47
CA PRO A 176 -14.40 -17.84 3.52
C PRO A 176 -14.53 -16.34 3.25
N ILE A 177 -14.90 -15.55 4.27
CA ILE A 177 -15.14 -14.11 4.07
C ILE A 177 -13.88 -13.33 3.62
N LEU A 178 -12.70 -13.82 4.00
CA LEU A 178 -11.41 -13.22 3.65
C LEU A 178 -11.12 -13.20 2.15
N THR A 179 -11.69 -14.12 1.36
CA THR A 179 -11.47 -14.15 -0.09
C THR A 179 -12.30 -13.10 -0.84
N MET A 180 -13.33 -12.53 -0.20
CA MET A 180 -14.25 -11.55 -0.78
C MET A 180 -13.98 -10.12 -0.30
N LEU A 181 -13.08 -9.95 0.67
CA LEU A 181 -12.85 -8.69 1.35
C LEU A 181 -11.54 -8.04 0.87
N PRO A 182 -11.53 -6.74 0.52
CA PRO A 182 -10.29 -6.03 0.23
C PRO A 182 -9.49 -5.88 1.53
N ILE A 183 -8.33 -6.53 1.61
CA ILE A 183 -7.43 -6.43 2.76
C ILE A 183 -6.50 -5.22 2.57
N PRO A 184 -6.48 -4.25 3.50
CA PRO A 184 -5.54 -3.13 3.43
C PRO A 184 -4.11 -3.63 3.64
N PHE A 185 -3.15 -3.09 2.89
CA PHE A 185 -1.74 -3.45 3.00
C PHE A 185 -0.89 -2.19 2.87
N ILE A 186 -0.74 -1.53 4.01
CA ILE A 186 -0.06 -0.24 4.11
C ILE A 186 1.40 -0.50 4.40
N ARG A 187 2.30 0.02 3.56
CA ARG A 187 3.74 -0.01 3.82
C ARG A 187 4.35 1.38 3.67
N VAL A 188 5.33 1.67 4.50
CA VAL A 188 6.20 2.85 4.30
C VAL A 188 7.18 2.51 3.18
N GLU A 189 7.07 3.21 2.05
CA GLU A 189 7.89 2.97 0.85
C GLU A 189 9.17 3.79 0.88
N GLU A 190 9.07 5.08 1.21
CA GLU A 190 10.21 6.00 1.20
C GLU A 190 10.09 7.02 2.34
N GLY A 191 11.17 7.19 3.09
CA GLY A 191 11.32 8.27 4.08
C GLY A 191 12.41 9.24 3.62
N GLU A 192 12.05 10.48 3.32
CA GLU A 192 12.98 11.54 2.95
C GLU A 192 13.17 12.49 4.14
N ILE A 193 14.40 12.56 4.65
CA ILE A 193 14.77 13.44 5.76
C ILE A 193 15.58 14.61 5.21
N ASN A 194 14.96 15.79 5.17
CA ASN A 194 15.61 17.03 4.74
C ASN A 194 16.12 17.82 5.95
N PHE A 195 17.43 17.93 6.08
CA PHE A 195 18.06 18.76 7.10
C PHE A 195 18.61 20.04 6.45
N ASN A 196 18.04 21.20 6.82
CA ASN A 196 18.55 22.50 6.40
C ASN A 196 19.12 23.25 7.61
N ALA A 197 20.43 23.49 7.59
CA ALA A 197 21.11 24.29 8.61
C ALA A 197 21.69 25.56 7.98
N LYS A 198 21.18 26.73 8.39
CA LYS A 198 21.76 28.02 8.02
C LYS A 198 22.51 28.60 9.22
N ILE A 199 23.83 28.63 9.11
CA ILE A 199 24.70 29.23 10.12
C ILE A 199 25.16 30.59 9.59
N THR A 200 24.70 31.68 10.22
CA THR A 200 25.17 33.04 9.91
C THR A 200 26.04 33.52 11.06
N SER A 201 27.31 33.84 10.78
CA SER A 201 28.24 34.48 11.71
C SER A 201 28.56 35.88 11.21
N MET A 202 28.68 36.87 12.10
CA MET A 202 29.32 38.15 11.73
C MET A 202 30.41 38.52 12.76
N GLU A 203 31.51 39.10 12.28
CA GLU A 203 32.77 39.35 13.00
C GLU A 203 32.98 40.87 13.20
N PHE A 204 33.41 41.32 14.41
CA PHE A 204 33.77 42.72 14.67
C PHE A 204 35.27 42.90 14.67
N THR A 205 35.77 43.72 13.75
CA THR A 205 37.12 44.27 13.85
C THR A 205 37.04 45.71 14.35
N ASN A 206 37.75 45.98 15.44
CA ASN A 206 37.80 47.30 16.05
C ASN A 206 39.04 48.07 15.59
N VAL A 207 38.87 49.13 14.82
CA VAL A 207 39.96 50.06 14.46
C VAL A 207 39.75 51.39 15.18
N GLY A 208 40.65 51.72 16.11
CA GLY A 208 40.74 53.06 16.71
C GLY A 208 41.95 53.80 16.13
N SER A 209 41.78 55.05 15.71
CA SER A 209 42.87 55.94 15.30
C SER A 209 43.08 57.04 16.35
N GLU A 210 44.31 57.18 16.86
CA GLU A 210 44.71 58.31 17.71
C GLU A 210 45.45 59.36 16.87
N PHE A 211 44.89 60.56 16.76
CA PHE A 211 45.59 61.72 16.18
C PHE A 211 46.07 62.64 17.32
N LYS A 212 47.38 62.67 17.59
CA LYS A 212 47.99 63.57 18.58
C LYS A 212 48.64 64.76 17.88
N GLY A 213 47.98 65.91 17.90
CA GLY A 213 48.54 67.19 17.45
C GLY A 213 48.62 68.18 18.62
N SER A 214 49.82 68.67 18.95
CA SER A 214 50.04 69.67 20.00
C SER A 214 50.45 71.01 19.38
N THR A 215 49.66 72.06 19.57
CA THR A 215 50.01 73.45 19.26
C THR A 215 49.96 74.28 20.54
N SER A 216 51.04 74.98 20.86
CA SER A 216 51.17 75.81 22.06
C SER A 216 51.19 77.29 21.68
N PHE A 217 50.25 78.08 22.19
CA PHE A 217 50.25 79.55 22.10
C PHE A 217 50.45 80.14 23.49
N GLY A 218 51.52 80.92 23.68
CA GLY A 218 51.82 81.65 24.91
C GLY A 218 51.67 83.16 24.70
N TYR A 219 50.96 83.83 25.61
CA TYR A 219 50.77 85.29 25.62
C TYR A 219 51.45 85.89 26.85
N ASN A 220 52.50 86.68 26.63
CA ASN A 220 53.28 87.34 27.67
C ASN A 220 52.86 88.82 27.74
N SER A 221 52.23 89.25 28.83
CA SER A 221 51.87 90.66 29.06
C SER A 221 52.40 91.11 30.42
N SER A 222 53.37 92.04 30.40
CA SER A 222 53.98 92.65 31.57
C SER A 222 53.72 94.16 31.55
N THR A 223 52.86 94.64 32.45
CA THR A 223 52.58 96.07 32.64
C THR A 223 53.16 96.53 33.97
N SER A 224 54.15 97.42 33.93
CA SER A 224 54.76 98.07 35.10
C SER A 224 54.37 99.55 35.13
N GLY A 225 53.60 99.94 36.14
CA GLY A 225 53.12 101.31 36.39
C GLY A 225 53.66 101.87 37.70
N SER A 226 54.14 103.11 37.63
CA SER A 226 54.95 103.89 38.57
C SER A 226 54.23 104.45 39.79
N ALA A 227 54.99 104.79 40.84
CA ALA A 227 54.86 106.10 41.51
C ALA A 227 56.19 106.53 42.15
N SER A 228 56.66 107.69 41.70
CA SER A 228 57.90 108.36 42.05
C SER A 228 57.69 109.41 43.13
N GLY A 229 58.69 109.55 44.01
CA GLY A 229 59.15 110.87 44.45
C GLY A 229 58.69 111.38 45.82
N GLY A 230 59.67 111.89 46.57
CA GLY A 230 59.50 113.12 47.34
C GLY A 230 59.25 112.97 48.84
N SER A 231 60.32 113.14 49.62
CA SER A 231 60.42 113.75 50.95
C SER A 231 59.12 113.94 51.77
N GLY A 232 58.95 113.15 52.82
CA GLY A 232 58.12 113.53 53.97
C GLY A 232 57.37 112.36 54.62
N VAL A 233 57.59 112.21 55.93
CA VAL A 233 56.83 111.41 56.92
C VAL A 233 56.84 109.88 56.83
N ILE A 234 57.89 109.29 57.44
CA ILE A 234 57.86 108.33 58.57
C ILE A 234 56.66 107.36 58.64
N THR A 235 56.93 106.05 58.59
CA THR A 235 56.58 105.02 59.62
C THR A 235 56.73 103.62 59.01
N SER A 236 57.88 102.97 59.17
CA SER A 236 58.12 102.01 60.26
C SER A 236 57.17 100.81 60.27
N LEU A 237 57.51 99.75 59.53
CA LEU A 237 57.25 98.37 59.96
C LEU A 237 58.40 97.42 59.50
N PHE A 238 59.63 97.74 59.93
CA PHE A 238 60.48 96.69 60.54
C PHE A 238 59.90 96.22 61.89
N ALA A 239 58.69 96.62 62.26
CA ALA A 239 57.81 95.82 63.08
C ALA A 239 57.29 94.66 62.21
N LYS A 240 57.63 93.43 62.62
CA LYS A 240 57.32 92.16 61.96
C LYS A 240 55.84 92.03 61.58
N SER A 241 55.45 92.53 60.42
CA SER A 241 54.16 92.20 59.78
C SER A 241 53.89 93.10 58.58
N SER A 242 53.22 92.51 57.60
CA SER A 242 52.38 93.16 56.58
C SER A 242 53.04 93.97 55.47
N ALA A 243 53.33 93.24 54.38
CA ALA A 243 52.68 93.43 53.08
C ALA A 243 53.01 94.68 52.24
N GLN A 244 54.00 94.51 51.35
CA GLN A 244 53.89 94.87 49.93
C GLN A 244 54.40 93.69 49.08
N VAL A 245 53.68 92.58 49.27
CA VAL A 245 53.18 91.66 48.26
C VAL A 245 53.69 91.89 46.82
N LYS A 246 54.64 91.05 46.38
CA LYS A 246 54.87 90.78 44.95
C LYS A 246 54.21 89.43 44.62
N TYR A 247 52.99 89.47 44.05
CA TYR A 247 52.34 88.27 43.52
C TYR A 247 52.90 87.96 42.12
N SER A 248 53.71 86.91 42.03
CA SER A 248 54.12 86.28 40.77
C SER A 248 53.39 84.95 40.65
N SER A 249 52.20 84.97 40.06
CA SER A 249 51.39 83.79 39.77
C SER A 249 51.53 83.46 38.29
N SER A 250 52.42 82.52 37.96
CA SER A 250 52.45 81.86 36.65
C SER A 250 51.51 80.66 36.69
N VAL A 251 50.37 80.75 36.01
CA VAL A 251 49.46 79.60 35.87
C VAL A 251 49.74 78.92 34.54
N ASN A 252 50.49 77.81 34.57
CA ASN A 252 50.63 76.94 33.42
C ASN A 252 49.33 76.14 33.25
N PHE A 253 48.35 76.70 32.53
CA PHE A 253 47.13 75.98 32.19
C PHE A 253 47.44 74.97 31.06
N LYS A 254 47.58 73.69 31.42
CA LYS A 254 47.59 72.57 30.46
C LYS A 254 46.16 72.06 30.28
N VAL A 255 45.51 72.42 29.18
CA VAL A 255 44.21 71.84 28.81
C VAL A 255 44.46 70.62 27.93
N ASN A 256 44.37 69.42 28.51
CA ASN A 256 44.35 68.18 27.74
C ASN A 256 42.95 68.00 27.14
N ALA A 257 42.76 68.36 25.87
CA ALA A 257 41.58 67.98 25.10
C ALA A 257 41.91 66.76 24.24
N SER A 258 41.66 65.56 24.76
CA SER A 258 41.70 64.32 23.96
C SER A 258 40.29 63.94 23.55
N TYR A 259 39.98 64.00 22.24
CA TYR A 259 38.72 63.49 21.72
C TYR A 259 38.92 62.06 21.18
N GLN A 260 38.54 61.05 21.98
CA GLN A 260 38.48 59.66 21.53
C GLN A 260 37.13 59.41 20.87
N ARG A 261 37.09 59.41 19.53
CA ARG A 261 35.89 58.94 18.81
C ARG A 261 35.98 57.43 18.64
N THR A 262 35.33 56.68 19.52
CA THR A 262 35.13 55.23 19.37
C THR A 262 33.86 54.97 18.58
N SER A 263 33.97 54.40 17.39
CA SER A 263 32.83 53.89 16.62
C SER A 263 33.02 52.39 16.40
N ARG A 264 32.11 51.56 16.93
CA ARG A 264 32.06 50.10 16.75
C ARG A 264 30.59 49.73 16.53
N GLN A 265 30.25 49.07 15.41
CA GLN A 265 28.89 48.58 15.16
C GLN A 265 28.86 47.22 14.41
N GLY A 266 28.21 46.23 15.04
CA GLY A 266 27.78 44.87 14.62
C GLY A 266 28.10 43.81 15.73
N SER A 267 27.72 42.52 15.76
CA SER A 267 27.17 41.49 14.83
C SER A 267 25.99 40.83 15.48
N LYS A 268 25.05 40.40 14.65
CA LYS A 268 23.98 39.50 15.04
C LYS A 268 24.24 38.12 14.44
N VAL A 269 24.39 37.11 15.30
CA VAL A 269 24.47 35.69 14.92
C VAL A 269 23.06 35.12 14.93
N ASP A 270 22.40 35.11 13.76
CA ASP A 270 21.12 34.42 13.58
C ASP A 270 21.38 32.96 13.17
N LYS A 271 21.02 32.02 14.06
CA LYS A 271 21.08 30.57 13.83
C LYS A 271 19.65 30.06 13.62
N THR A 272 19.35 29.49 12.45
CA THR A 272 18.05 28.85 12.18
C THR A 272 18.29 27.43 11.68
N TYR A 273 17.75 26.45 12.39
CA TYR A 273 17.76 25.03 12.03
C TYR A 273 16.34 24.60 11.65
N GLN A 274 16.19 23.93 10.51
CA GLN A 274 14.90 23.39 10.05
C GLN A 274 15.08 21.94 9.62
N LEU A 275 14.29 21.04 10.21
CA LEU A 275 14.19 19.63 9.85
C LEU A 275 12.82 19.39 9.21
N GLY A 276 12.82 18.93 7.96
CA GLY A 276 11.60 18.52 7.26
C GLY A 276 11.63 17.02 7.01
N VAL A 277 10.68 16.28 7.57
CA VAL A 277 10.50 14.85 7.30
C VAL A 277 9.34 14.69 6.31
N LYS A 278 9.57 14.04 5.18
CA LYS A 278 8.52 13.64 4.23
C LYS A 278 8.46 12.12 4.22
N ILE A 279 7.27 11.57 4.37
CA ILE A 279 7.05 10.12 4.36
C ILE A 279 6.10 9.81 3.20
N LYS A 280 6.52 8.92 2.31
CA LYS A 280 5.65 8.35 1.28
C LYS A 280 5.15 7.00 1.78
N ILE A 281 3.83 6.89 1.88
CA ILE A 281 3.12 5.67 2.24
C ILE A 281 2.43 5.20 0.97
N SER A 282 2.64 3.95 0.59
CA SER A 282 1.93 3.34 -0.53
C SER A 282 1.18 2.09 -0.08
N GLN A 283 0.13 1.80 -0.82
CA GLN A 283 -0.60 0.56 -0.74
C GLN A 283 0.12 -0.41 -1.68
N ASP A 284 0.74 -1.44 -1.11
CA ASP A 284 1.53 -2.40 -1.88
C ASP A 284 0.70 -3.64 -2.27
N GLU A 285 1.27 -4.46 -3.16
CA GLU A 285 0.73 -5.76 -3.52
C GLU A 285 0.77 -6.75 -2.34
N ILE A 286 -0.13 -7.73 -2.38
CA ILE A 286 -0.29 -8.73 -1.33
C ILE A 286 1.02 -9.53 -1.16
N PRO A 287 1.53 -9.74 0.08
CA PRO A 287 2.69 -10.59 0.29
C PRO A 287 2.44 -12.03 -0.17
N ALA A 288 3.46 -12.66 -0.77
CA ALA A 288 3.35 -14.01 -1.34
C ALA A 288 2.81 -15.08 -0.36
N GLY A 289 3.11 -14.95 0.95
CA GLY A 289 2.58 -15.86 1.97
C GLY A 289 1.07 -15.72 2.19
N MET A 290 0.56 -14.48 2.12
CA MET A 290 -0.88 -14.19 2.22
C MET A 290 -1.60 -14.67 0.97
N GLU A 291 -1.04 -14.45 -0.22
CA GLU A 291 -1.61 -14.97 -1.47
C GLU A 291 -1.78 -16.49 -1.42
N LYS A 292 -0.77 -17.22 -0.94
CA LYS A 292 -0.85 -18.66 -0.77
C LYS A 292 -1.94 -19.09 0.24
N LEU A 293 -2.09 -18.35 1.34
CA LEU A 293 -3.14 -18.61 2.33
C LEU A 293 -4.53 -18.39 1.73
N LEU A 294 -4.71 -17.30 0.98
CA LEU A 294 -5.97 -17.01 0.29
C LEU A 294 -6.27 -18.07 -0.77
N GLY A 295 -5.26 -18.54 -1.50
CA GLY A 295 -5.41 -19.65 -2.45
C GLY A 295 -5.86 -20.96 -1.79
N ILE A 296 -5.28 -21.31 -0.61
CA ILE A 296 -5.74 -22.48 0.16
C ILE A 296 -7.19 -22.30 0.63
N LEU A 297 -7.56 -21.09 1.04
CA LEU A 297 -8.94 -20.77 1.44
C LEU A 297 -9.90 -20.81 0.24
N GLU A 298 -9.45 -20.42 -0.95
CA GLU A 298 -10.22 -20.52 -2.20
C GLU A 298 -10.42 -21.97 -2.62
N ASP A 299 -9.39 -22.81 -2.53
CA ASP A 299 -9.49 -24.25 -2.78
C ASP A 299 -10.43 -24.96 -1.80
N ALA A 300 -10.61 -24.41 -0.60
CA ALA A 300 -11.55 -24.92 0.40
C ALA A 300 -13.03 -24.58 0.07
N ILE A 301 -13.31 -23.81 -0.98
CA ILE A 301 -14.67 -23.50 -1.41
C ILE A 301 -15.29 -24.77 -2.03
N VAL A 302 -16.27 -25.35 -1.32
CA VAL A 302 -16.99 -26.52 -1.78
C VAL A 302 -18.47 -26.18 -1.97
N ALA A 303 -19.03 -26.57 -3.12
CA ALA A 303 -20.46 -26.54 -3.36
C ALA A 303 -21.09 -27.87 -2.96
N GLN A 304 -21.99 -27.86 -1.99
CA GLN A 304 -22.73 -29.05 -1.56
C GLN A 304 -24.23 -28.89 -1.80
N PRO A 305 -24.98 -29.97 -2.12
CA PRO A 305 -26.43 -29.90 -2.23
C PRO A 305 -27.06 -29.59 -0.86
N THR A 306 -28.07 -28.71 -0.81
CA THR A 306 -28.80 -28.41 0.42
C THR A 306 -29.78 -29.53 0.76
N GLY A 307 -29.35 -30.54 1.53
CA GLY A 307 -30.27 -31.56 2.06
C GLY A 307 -29.71 -32.97 2.28
N ASN A 308 -28.58 -33.10 2.99
CA ASN A 308 -28.23 -34.34 3.69
C ASN A 308 -28.50 -34.20 5.19
#